data_AF-A0AAV8ZCT7-F1
#
_entry.id   AF-A0AAV8ZCT7-F1
#
_cell.length_a   1.000
_cell.length_b   1.000
_cell.length_c   1.000
_cell.angle_alpha   90.00
_cell.angle_beta   90.00
_cell.angle_gamma   90.00
#
_symmetry.space_group_name_H-M   'P 1'
#
loop_
_entity.id
_entity.type
_entity.pdbx_description
1 polymer ?
#
loop_
_entity_poly.entity_id
_entity_poly.type
_entity_poly.pdbx_seq_one_letter_code
_entity_poly.pdbx_strand_id
1 'polypeptide(L)' 'MLREVYGNECLSRTQVFEWFKRFKEERETTEDDPRLGRPSTSKTDENIEKIELLTPDQKESRMNICADILNNIDDDYL' A
#
# COMPACT_ATOMS: atom_id res chain seq x y z
N MET A 1 26.86 14.58 -11.40
CA MET A 1 27.55 13.98 -10.23
C MET A 1 26.77 12.85 -9.56
N LEU A 2 25.61 13.04 -8.89
CA LEU A 2 24.90 11.89 -8.24
C LEU A 2 24.26 10.92 -9.24
N ARG A 3 23.55 11.42 -10.26
CA ARG A 3 22.99 10.59 -11.34
C ARG A 3 24.06 9.92 -12.21
N GLU A 4 25.24 10.52 -12.32
CA GLU A 4 26.36 9.93 -13.05
C GLU A 4 26.95 8.72 -12.30
N VAL A 5 26.88 8.72 -10.96
CA VAL A 5 27.41 7.63 -10.12
C VAL A 5 26.36 6.55 -9.85
N TYR A 6 25.12 6.95 -9.56
CA TYR A 6 24.04 6.03 -9.14
C TYR A 6 22.99 5.75 -10.23
N GLY A 7 23.08 6.41 -11.39
CA GLY A 7 22.19 6.15 -12.52
C GLY A 7 20.71 6.22 -12.14
N ASN A 8 20.00 5.10 -12.39
CA ASN A 8 18.58 4.93 -12.10
C ASN A 8 18.27 4.69 -10.62
N GLU A 9 19.27 4.31 -9.82
CA GLU A 9 19.16 4.14 -8.37
C GLU A 9 19.33 5.49 -7.63
N CYS A 10 19.62 6.57 -8.38
CA CYS A 10 19.69 7.91 -7.80
C CYS A 10 18.31 8.35 -7.31
N LEU A 11 18.24 8.79 -6.05
CA LEU A 11 17.04 9.43 -5.51
C LEU A 11 16.57 10.58 -6.41
N SER A 12 15.25 10.73 -6.50
CA SER A 12 14.65 11.87 -7.20
C SER A 12 15.02 13.17 -6.50
N ARG A 13 15.00 14.28 -7.25
CA ARG A 13 15.28 15.61 -6.71
C ARG A 13 14.37 15.91 -5.51
N THR A 14 13.08 15.60 -5.63
CA THR A 14 12.08 15.80 -4.56
C THR A 14 12.46 15.07 -3.27
N GLN A 15 12.85 13.80 -3.36
CA GLN A 15 13.28 13.02 -2.19
C GLN A 15 14.52 13.64 -1.53
N VAL A 16 15.51 14.08 -2.31
CA VAL A 16 16.71 14.73 -1.77
C VAL A 16 16.37 16.01 -1.00
N PHE A 17 15.46 16.84 -1.52
CA PHE A 17 15.01 18.06 -0.83
C PHE A 17 14.24 17.75 0.45
N GLU A 18 13.43 16.71 0.45
CA GLU A 18 12.69 16.27 1.63
C GLU A 18 13.63 15.80 2.74
N TRP A 19 14.60 14.93 2.41
CA TRP A 19 15.64 14.50 3.35
C TRP A 19 16.48 15.66 3.88
N PHE A 20 16.87 16.59 3.01
CA PHE A 20 17.61 17.79 3.41
C PHE A 20 16.81 18.65 4.39
N LYS A 21 15.51 18.83 4.17
CA LYS A 21 14.63 19.56 5.07
C LYS A 21 14.53 18.88 6.44
N ARG A 22 14.29 17.56 6.47
CA ARG A 22 14.22 16.77 7.71
C ARG A 22 15.52 16.87 8.52
N PHE A 23 16.66 16.79 7.84
CA PHE A 23 17.97 16.93 8.46
C PHE A 23 18.17 18.35 9.05
N LYS A 24 17.76 19.39 8.31
CA LYS A 24 17.82 20.78 8.79
C LYS A 24 16.91 21.04 10.00
N GLU A 25 15.80 20.31 10.10
CA GLU A 25 14.86 20.38 11.22
C GLU A 25 15.28 19.50 12.41
N GLU A 26 16.55 19.06 12.45
CA GLU A 26 17.15 18.25 13.52
C GLU A 26 16.37 16.95 13.80
N ARG A 27 15.74 16.36 12.78
CA ARG A 27 15.15 15.02 12.93
C ARG A 27 16.27 13.99 13.09
N GLU A 28 16.43 13.50 14.32
CA GLU A 28 17.39 12.43 14.66
C GLU A 28 16.82 11.02 14.48
N THR A 29 15.50 10.89 14.33
CA THR A 29 14.84 9.58 14.24
C THR A 29 14.88 9.02 12.81
N THR A 30 15.34 7.78 12.69
CA THR A 30 15.29 6.99 11.45
C THR A 30 13.94 6.31 11.23
N GLU A 31 13.03 6.40 12.21
CA GLU A 31 11.69 5.86 12.11
C GLU A 31 10.89 6.53 10.99
N ASP A 32 10.02 5.76 10.34
CA ASP A 32 9.10 6.29 9.34
C ASP A 32 8.13 7.29 9.98
N ASP A 33 7.71 8.27 9.19
CA ASP A 33 6.58 9.10 9.60
C ASP A 33 5.31 8.24 9.71
N PRO A 34 4.32 8.68 10.51
CA PRO A 34 3.02 8.05 10.56
C PRO A 34 2.49 7.85 9.14
N ARG A 35 2.51 6.59 8.69
CA ARG A 35 1.95 6.23 7.41
C ARG A 35 0.45 6.40 7.56
N LEU A 36 -0.15 7.25 6.73
CA LEU A 36 -1.59 7.19 6.50
C LEU A 36 -1.85 5.86 5.80
N GLY A 37 -1.98 4.80 6.60
CA GLY A 37 -2.35 3.49 6.11
C GLY A 37 -3.68 3.58 5.36
N ARG A 38 -3.94 2.60 4.50
CA ARG A 38 -5.25 2.49 3.86
C ARG A 38 -6.34 2.50 4.95
N PRO A 39 -7.31 3.43 4.90
CA PRO A 39 -8.47 3.33 5.77
C PRO A 39 -9.09 1.94 5.57
N SER A 40 -9.19 1.15 6.64
CA SER A 40 -9.91 -0.13 6.59
C SER A 40 -11.41 0.15 6.63
N THR A 41 -11.92 0.80 5.59
CA THR A 41 -13.35 1.12 5.41
C THR A 41 -14.21 -0.13 5.17
N SER A 42 -13.60 -1.32 5.08
CA SER A 42 -14.32 -2.57 4.87
C SER A 42 -14.96 -3.15 6.12
N LYS A 43 -14.44 -2.83 7.32
CA LYS A 43 -14.92 -3.39 8.59
C LYS A 43 -15.97 -2.49 9.22
N THR A 44 -17.19 -2.53 8.69
CA THR A 44 -18.38 -1.93 9.31
C THR A 44 -19.29 -3.04 9.84
N ASP A 45 -20.05 -2.75 10.89
CA ASP A 45 -21.00 -3.73 11.47
C ASP A 45 -22.01 -4.22 10.42
N GLU A 46 -22.45 -3.33 9.52
CA GLU A 46 -23.33 -3.67 8.40
C GLU A 46 -22.70 -4.69 7.44
N ASN A 47 -21.40 -4.55 7.14
CA ASN A 47 -20.71 -5.49 6.27
C ASN A 47 -20.48 -6.83 6.97
N ILE A 48 -20.30 -6.85 8.29
CA ILE A 48 -20.16 -8.07 9.09
C ILE A 48 -21.47 -8.85 9.09
N GLU A 49 -22.59 -8.20 9.40
CA GLU A 49 -23.92 -8.81 9.41
C GLU A 49 -24.27 -9.41 8.04
N LYS A 50 -24.02 -8.68 6.95
CA LYS A 50 -24.24 -9.18 5.58
C LYS A 50 -23.41 -10.42 5.25
N ILE A 51 -22.20 -10.55 5.80
CA ILE A 51 -21.34 -11.73 5.58
C ILE A 51 -21.82 -12.91 6.44
N GLU A 52 -22.28 -12.66 7.66
CA GLU A 52 -22.81 -13.70 8.56
C GLU A 52 -24.06 -14.36 7.99
N LEU A 53 -24.92 -13.59 7.31
CA LEU A 53 -26.14 -14.07 6.66
C LEU A 53 -25.92 -14.91 5.39
N LEU A 54 -24.69 -15.00 4.87
CA LEU A 54 -24.41 -15.79 3.67
C LEU A 54 -24.41 -17.30 3.94
N THR A 55 -24.93 -18.06 2.99
CA THR A 55 -24.81 -19.53 3.01
C THR A 55 -23.36 -19.98 2.77
N PRO A 56 -22.98 -21.22 3.16
CA PRO A 56 -21.66 -21.77 2.85
C PRO A 56 -21.30 -21.68 1.36
N ASP A 57 -22.23 -22.06 0.47
CA ASP A 57 -22.01 -22.03 -0.99
C ASP A 57 -21.79 -20.61 -1.52
N GLN A 58 -22.47 -19.62 -0.96
CA GLN A 58 -22.27 -18.21 -1.31
C GLN A 58 -20.90 -17.70 -0.85
N LYS A 59 -20.44 -18.13 0.32
CA LYS A 59 -19.10 -17.78 0.83
C LYS A 59 -18.01 -18.40 -0.05
N GLU A 60 -18.17 -19.66 -0.44
CA GLU A 60 -17.25 -20.38 -1.33
C GLU A 60 -17.22 -19.73 -2.72
N SER A 61 -18.37 -19.45 -3.33
CA SER A 61 -18.46 -18.80 -4.64
C SER A 61 -17.77 -17.44 -4.65
N ARG A 62 -17.96 -16.64 -3.60
CA ARG A 62 -17.30 -15.33 -3.46
C ARG A 62 -15.80 -15.46 -3.28
N MET A 63 -15.34 -16.46 -2.52
CA MET A 63 -13.91 -16.73 -2.33
C MET A 63 -13.24 -17.11 -3.65
N ASN A 64 -13.89 -17.95 -4.45
CA ASN A 64 -13.41 -18.36 -5.77
C ASN A 64 -13.34 -17.16 -6.72
N ILE A 65 -14.37 -16.32 -6.77
CA ILE A 65 -14.35 -15.08 -7.58
C ILE A 65 -13.20 -14.15 -7.16
N CYS A 66 -12.97 -13.97 -5.85
CA CYS A 66 -11.85 -13.16 -5.38
C CYS A 66 -10.50 -13.77 -5.77
N ALA A 67 -10.35 -15.09 -5.66
CA ALA A 67 -9.13 -15.80 -6.06
C ALA A 67 -8.88 -15.67 -7.56
N ASP A 68 -9.91 -15.82 -8.39
CA ASP A 68 -9.82 -15.64 -9.84
C ASP A 68 -9.44 -14.21 -10.19
N ILE A 69 -10.03 -13.21 -9.54
CA ILE A 69 -9.65 -11.81 -9.75
C ILE A 69 -8.18 -11.61 -9.37
N LEU A 70 -7.72 -12.14 -8.23
CA LEU A 70 -6.31 -12.00 -7.82
C LEU A 70 -5.33 -12.69 -8.77
N ASN A 71 -5.69 -13.85 -9.30
CA ASN A 71 -4.86 -14.61 -10.24
C ASN A 71 -4.85 -14.03 -11.66
N ASN A 72 -5.87 -13.23 -12.02
CA ASN A 72 -6.00 -12.57 -13.33
C ASN A 72 -5.76 -11.06 -13.27
N ILE A 73 -5.26 -10.53 -12.14
CA ILE A 73 -4.60 -9.22 -12.18
C ILE A 73 -3.29 -9.49 -12.93
N ASP A 74 -3.29 -9.21 -14.23
CA ASP A 74 -2.07 -9.16 -15.02
C ASP A 74 -1.03 -8.33 -14.25
N ASP A 75 0.21 -8.82 -14.19
CA ASP A 75 1.41 -8.16 -13.65
C ASP A 75 1.77 -6.86 -14.43
N ASP A 76 0.78 -6.10 -14.91
CA ASP A 76 0.92 -4.88 -15.72
C ASP A 76 1.35 -3.65 -14.89
N TYR A 77 1.85 -3.88 -13.67
CA TYR A 77 2.45 -2.87 -12.80
C TYR A 77 3.84 -3.28 -12.30
N LEU A 78 4.68 -3.90 -13.16
CA LEU A 78 6.13 -3.94 -12.98
C LEU A 78 6.89 -3.42 -14.20
#